data_AF-A0A5N3W1F2-F1
#
_entry.id   AF-A0A5N3W1F2-F1
#
_cell.length_a   1.000
_cell.length_b   1.000
_cell.length_c   1.000
_cell.angle_alpha   90.00
_cell.angle_beta   90.00
_cell.angle_gamma   90.00
#
_symmetry.space_group_name_H-M   'P 1'
#
loop_
_entity.id
_entity.type
_entity.pdbx_description
1 polymer ?
#
loop_
_entity_poly.entity_id
_entity_poly.type
_entity_poly.pdbx_seq_one_letter_code
_entity_poly.pdbx_strand_id
1 'polypeptide(L)'
;ESEKVGLKLNIQKTKIMASGPITSWQIDGETVETVADFIFLGSKITADGNCSHEIKRCLLLGRKVVTKLDSILKSRDITLPRKLHLVKAMVFPVVMHGCESWVVKKAECQRTDAFEQWCWRRLLRVPWTARRSNQSILNKINPEYHWKDRCQS
;
A
#
# COMPACT_ATOMS: atom_id res chain seq x y z
N GLU A 1 -9.98 -25.95 -18.73
CA GLU A 1 -8.52 -25.96 -18.48
C GLU A 1 -8.18 -26.63 -17.13
N SER A 2 -8.61 -26.11 -15.97
CA SER A 2 -8.32 -26.73 -14.65
C SER A 2 -8.88 -28.15 -14.44
N GLU A 3 -10.01 -28.48 -15.07
CA GLU A 3 -10.63 -29.80 -14.98
C GLU A 3 -9.79 -30.90 -15.67
N LYS A 4 -9.04 -30.52 -16.72
CA LYS A 4 -8.10 -31.41 -17.42
C LYS A 4 -6.90 -31.81 -16.57
N VAL A 5 -6.61 -31.05 -15.51
CA VAL A 5 -5.56 -31.34 -14.52
C VAL A 5 -6.13 -31.83 -13.18
N GLY A 6 -7.43 -32.17 -13.12
CA GLY A 6 -8.06 -32.77 -11.94
C GLY A 6 -8.40 -31.80 -10.80
N LEU A 7 -8.35 -30.48 -11.04
CA LEU A 7 -8.71 -29.48 -10.02
C LEU A 7 -10.21 -29.17 -10.11
N LYS A 8 -10.92 -29.34 -8.99
CA LYS A 8 -12.35 -29.02 -8.84
C LYS A 8 -12.54 -27.73 -8.04
N LEU A 9 -13.45 -26.86 -8.48
CA LEU A 9 -13.82 -25.64 -7.77
C LEU A 9 -14.54 -26.00 -6.45
N ASN A 10 -14.13 -25.39 -5.34
CA ASN A 10 -14.86 -25.50 -4.09
C ASN A 10 -15.88 -24.37 -4.02
N ILE A 11 -17.13 -24.67 -4.34
CA ILE A 11 -18.23 -23.69 -4.42
C ILE A 11 -18.48 -23.04 -3.05
N GLN A 12 -18.40 -23.79 -1.95
CA GLN A 12 -18.58 -23.26 -0.59
C GLN A 12 -17.49 -22.26 -0.16
N LYS A 13 -16.27 -22.36 -0.72
CA LYS A 13 -15.18 -21.40 -0.47
C LYS A 13 -15.15 -20.26 -1.48
N THR A 14 -15.89 -20.37 -2.57
CA THR A 14 -15.88 -19.40 -3.66
C THR A 14 -16.97 -18.36 -3.41
N LYS A 15 -16.60 -17.08 -3.52
CA LYS A 15 -17.52 -15.96 -3.36
C LYS A 15 -17.44 -15.06 -4.59
N ILE A 16 -18.57 -14.49 -5.00
CA ILE A 16 -18.65 -13.55 -6.12
C ILE A 16 -18.86 -12.14 -5.57
N MET A 17 -18.09 -11.19 -6.10
CA MET A 17 -18.25 -9.76 -5.84
C MET A 17 -18.34 -9.04 -7.18
N ALA A 18 -19.32 -8.15 -7.35
CA ALA A 18 -19.49 -7.37 -8.57
C ALA A 18 -19.77 -5.89 -8.25
N SER A 19 -19.39 -5.01 -9.17
CA SER A 19 -19.50 -3.55 -9.03
C SER A 19 -20.89 -2.98 -9.42
N GLY A 20 -21.90 -3.83 -9.65
CA GLY A 20 -23.25 -3.46 -10.12
C GLY A 20 -24.34 -4.39 -9.59
N PRO A 21 -25.62 -4.23 -10.00
CA PRO A 21 -26.71 -5.09 -9.54
C PRO A 21 -26.41 -6.56 -9.87
N ILE A 22 -26.45 -7.41 -8.84
CA ILE A 22 -26.06 -8.81 -8.97
C ILE A 22 -27.31 -9.66 -9.17
N THR A 23 -27.42 -10.29 -10.34
CA THR A 23 -28.32 -11.43 -10.55
C THR A 23 -27.69 -12.67 -9.91
N SER A 24 -28.48 -13.58 -9.34
CA SER A 24 -27.97 -14.84 -8.78
C SER A 24 -27.10 -15.59 -9.79
N TRP A 25 -25.88 -15.97 -9.40
CA TRP A 25 -24.95 -16.72 -10.25
C TRP A 25 -24.92 -18.19 -9.82
N GLN A 26 -25.00 -19.10 -10.79
CA GLN A 26 -24.88 -20.54 -10.56
C GLN A 26 -23.68 -21.13 -11.26
N ILE A 27 -22.95 -22.00 -10.57
CA ILE A 27 -21.90 -22.86 -11.11
C ILE A 27 -22.31 -24.30 -10.82
N ASP A 28 -22.36 -25.16 -11.85
CA ASP A 28 -22.79 -26.56 -11.74
C ASP A 28 -24.18 -26.76 -11.08
N GLY A 29 -25.08 -25.77 -11.22
CA GLY A 29 -26.42 -25.78 -10.61
C GLY A 29 -26.47 -25.36 -9.14
N GLU A 30 -25.33 -25.07 -8.50
CA GLU A 30 -25.27 -24.50 -7.16
C GLU A 30 -25.13 -22.97 -7.21
N THR A 31 -25.91 -22.28 -6.40
CA THR A 31 -25.84 -20.82 -6.27
C THR A 31 -24.60 -20.41 -5.47
N VAL A 32 -23.75 -19.58 -6.07
CA VAL A 32 -22.54 -19.08 -5.42
C VAL A 32 -22.87 -17.88 -4.54
N GLU A 33 -22.30 -17.83 -3.33
CA GLU A 33 -22.50 -16.72 -2.40
C GLU A 33 -22.01 -15.40 -3.01
N THR A 34 -22.87 -14.39 -2.98
CA THR A 34 -22.53 -13.03 -3.38
C THR A 34 -22.20 -12.19 -2.16
N VAL A 35 -21.05 -11.50 -2.18
CA VAL A 35 -20.58 -10.67 -1.06
C VAL A 35 -20.30 -9.23 -1.47
N ALA A 36 -20.51 -8.31 -0.52
CA ALA A 36 -20.16 -6.89 -0.69
C ALA A 36 -18.68 -6.61 -0.39
N ASP A 37 -18.03 -7.47 0.39
CA ASP A 37 -16.64 -7.40 0.78
C ASP A 37 -16.01 -8.78 0.95
N PHE A 38 -14.72 -8.89 0.68
CA PHE A 38 -13.95 -10.11 0.90
C PHE A 38 -12.51 -9.80 1.32
N ILE A 39 -11.90 -10.74 2.05
CA ILE A 39 -10.48 -10.65 2.42
C ILE A 39 -9.66 -11.36 1.35
N PHE A 40 -8.83 -10.59 0.64
CA PHE A 40 -7.87 -11.09 -0.33
C PHE A 40 -6.45 -10.79 0.13
N LEU A 41 -5.62 -11.81 0.26
CA LEU A 41 -4.21 -11.66 0.69
C LEU A 41 -4.05 -10.84 1.98
N GLY A 42 -5.02 -10.91 2.89
CA GLY A 42 -5.03 -10.18 4.15
C GLY A 42 -5.53 -8.72 4.06
N SER A 43 -5.93 -8.25 2.88
CA SER A 43 -6.55 -6.95 2.65
C SER A 43 -8.03 -7.08 2.36
N LYS A 44 -8.84 -6.18 2.92
CA LYS A 44 -10.27 -6.11 2.67
C LYS A 44 -10.52 -5.39 1.34
N ILE A 45 -11.12 -6.09 0.40
CA ILE A 45 -11.60 -5.54 -0.87
C ILE A 45 -13.12 -5.40 -0.77
N THR A 46 -13.62 -4.23 -1.14
CA THR A 46 -15.05 -3.91 -1.14
C THR A 46 -15.53 -3.69 -2.56
N ALA A 47 -16.82 -3.97 -2.83
CA ALA A 47 -17.41 -3.83 -4.15
C ALA A 47 -17.33 -2.39 -4.72
N ASP A 48 -17.25 -1.38 -3.86
CA ASP A 48 -17.06 0.04 -4.21
C ASP A 48 -15.58 0.45 -4.38
N GLY A 49 -14.65 -0.50 -4.26
CA GLY A 49 -13.20 -0.30 -4.39
C GLY A 49 -12.59 0.56 -3.29
N ASN A 50 -13.24 0.67 -2.12
CA ASN A 50 -12.78 1.51 -1.03
C ASN A 50 -11.60 0.90 -0.26
N CYS A 51 -10.39 1.28 -0.65
CA CYS A 51 -9.14 0.91 0.03
C CYS A 51 -8.70 1.93 1.11
N SER A 52 -9.49 2.98 1.39
CA SER A 52 -9.06 4.10 2.25
C SER A 52 -8.67 3.66 3.67
N HIS A 53 -9.41 2.72 4.25
CA HIS A 53 -9.13 2.21 5.59
C HIS A 53 -7.82 1.40 5.65
N GLU A 54 -7.58 0.54 4.67
CA GLU A 54 -6.36 -0.26 4.58
C GLU A 54 -5.14 0.62 4.33
N ILE A 55 -5.23 1.60 3.41
CA ILE A 55 -4.14 2.56 3.18
C ILE A 55 -3.80 3.32 4.45
N LYS A 56 -4.81 3.85 5.17
CA LYS A 56 -4.58 4.53 6.46
C LYS A 56 -3.90 3.61 7.48
N ARG A 57 -4.33 2.35 7.57
CA ARG A 57 -3.73 1.35 8.47
C ARG A 57 -2.26 1.10 8.12
N CYS A 58 -1.95 0.87 6.85
CA CYS A 58 -0.57 0.65 6.37
C CYS A 58 0.32 1.88 6.65
N LEU A 59 -0.17 3.09 6.39
CA LEU A 59 0.55 4.34 6.69
C LEU A 59 0.80 4.51 8.20
N LEU A 60 -0.16 4.16 9.05
CA LEU A 60 0.01 4.20 10.51
C LEU A 60 1.08 3.19 10.98
N LEU A 61 1.10 1.99 10.41
CA LEU A 61 2.14 1.00 10.70
C LEU A 61 3.51 1.46 10.22
N GLY A 62 3.62 2.00 9.00
CA GLY A 62 4.84 2.60 8.48
C GLY A 62 5.35 3.72 9.39
N ARG A 63 4.45 4.59 9.88
CA ARG A 63 4.79 5.65 10.84
C ARG A 63 5.40 5.09 12.13
N LYS A 64 4.87 3.99 12.66
CA LYS A 64 5.45 3.30 13.83
C LYS A 64 6.85 2.78 13.56
N VAL A 65 7.12 2.25 12.37
CA VAL A 65 8.47 1.80 11.99
C VAL A 65 9.44 2.98 11.89
N VAL A 66 9.06 4.04 11.18
CA VAL A 66 9.90 5.25 11.02
C VAL A 66 10.23 5.89 12.38
N THR A 67 9.26 5.92 13.29
CA THR A 67 9.47 6.46 14.65
C THR A 67 10.39 5.58 15.50
N LYS A 68 10.32 4.25 15.37
CA LYS A 68 11.29 3.33 15.99
C LYS A 68 12.71 3.53 15.45
N LEU A 69 12.86 3.87 14.17
CA LEU A 69 14.14 4.13 13.52
C LEU A 69 14.65 5.57 13.70
N ASP A 70 13.97 6.41 14.49
CA ASP A 70 14.21 7.85 14.52
C ASP A 70 15.65 8.24 14.90
N SER A 71 16.24 7.56 15.88
CA SER A 71 17.62 7.79 16.31
C SER A 71 18.62 7.51 15.17
N ILE A 72 18.44 6.40 14.47
CA ILE A 72 19.26 5.97 13.32
C ILE A 72 19.12 6.97 12.16
N LEU A 73 17.88 7.36 11.83
CA LEU A 73 17.63 8.32 10.76
C LEU A 73 18.23 9.69 11.06
N LYS A 74 18.30 10.09 12.34
CA LYS A 74 18.87 11.38 12.77
C LYS A 74 20.39 11.37 13.01
N SER A 75 21.03 10.21 13.17
CA SER A 75 22.48 10.09 13.42
C SER A 75 23.32 10.81 12.34
N ARG A 76 24.44 11.45 12.71
CA ARG A 76 25.36 12.06 11.73
C ARG A 76 26.37 11.04 11.17
N ASP A 77 26.57 9.95 11.90
CA ASP A 77 27.62 8.96 11.62
C ASP A 77 27.22 7.98 10.50
N ILE A 78 25.92 7.92 10.21
CA ILE A 78 25.36 7.07 9.16
C ILE A 78 25.16 7.90 7.89
N THR A 79 25.71 7.40 6.78
CA THR A 79 25.60 8.04 5.47
C THR A 79 24.17 8.03 4.95
N LEU A 80 23.83 9.05 4.14
CA LEU A 80 22.51 9.21 3.53
C LEU A 80 22.06 7.97 2.73
N PRO A 81 22.89 7.36 1.85
CA PRO A 81 22.48 6.19 1.08
C PRO A 81 22.09 4.98 1.95
N ARG A 82 22.79 4.75 3.07
CA ARG A 82 22.47 3.66 4.00
C ARG A 82 21.12 3.87 4.68
N LYS A 83 20.81 5.11 5.07
CA LYS A 83 19.51 5.45 5.65
C LYS A 83 18.38 5.28 4.65
N LEU A 84 18.59 5.68 3.39
CA LEU A 84 17.62 5.50 2.32
C LEU A 84 17.34 4.01 2.08
N HIS A 85 18.40 3.21 2.03
CA HIS A 85 18.28 1.76 1.91
C HIS A 85 17.50 1.16 3.09
N LEU A 86 17.79 1.59 4.33
CA LEU A 86 17.08 1.13 5.52
C LEU A 86 15.57 1.47 5.47
N VAL A 87 15.21 2.70 5.11
CA VAL A 87 13.80 3.09 4.93
C VAL A 87 13.14 2.24 3.85
N LYS A 88 13.80 2.05 2.71
CA LYS A 88 13.31 1.22 1.60
C LYS A 88 13.11 -0.24 2.02
N ALA A 89 14.01 -0.80 2.84
CA ALA A 89 13.95 -2.18 3.28
C ALA A 89 12.90 -2.44 4.37
N MET A 90 12.70 -1.49 5.31
CA MET A 90 11.86 -1.72 6.49
C MET A 90 10.50 -1.02 6.46
N VAL A 91 10.41 0.16 5.85
CA VAL A 91 9.17 0.96 5.83
C VAL A 91 8.36 0.64 4.59
N PHE A 92 9.02 0.48 3.45
CA PHE A 92 8.35 0.29 2.17
C PHE A 92 7.47 -0.97 2.11
N PRO A 93 7.93 -2.16 2.55
CA PRO A 93 7.09 -3.36 2.53
C PRO A 93 5.84 -3.23 3.41
N VAL A 94 5.95 -2.52 4.54
CA VAL A 94 4.83 -2.31 5.47
C VAL A 94 3.78 -1.38 4.89
N VAL A 95 4.21 -0.32 4.21
CA VAL A 95 3.30 0.68 3.66
C VAL A 95 2.65 0.20 2.37
N MET A 96 3.34 -0.63 1.59
CA MET A 96 2.88 -1.06 0.27
C MET A 96 2.25 -2.45 0.27
N HIS A 97 2.09 -3.04 1.46
CA HIS A 97 1.43 -4.33 1.59
C HIS A 97 0.00 -4.25 1.04
N GLY A 98 -0.31 -5.13 0.07
CA GLY A 98 -1.63 -5.20 -0.54
C GLY A 98 -1.93 -4.08 -1.54
N CYS A 99 -0.93 -3.31 -1.98
CA CYS A 99 -1.13 -2.22 -2.95
C CYS A 99 -1.67 -2.69 -4.30
N GLU A 100 -1.38 -3.93 -4.69
CA GLU A 100 -1.94 -4.60 -5.89
C GLU A 100 -3.47 -4.71 -5.84
N SER A 101 -4.06 -4.71 -4.64
CA SER A 101 -5.51 -4.80 -4.43
C SER A 101 -6.18 -3.43 -4.23
N TRP A 102 -5.42 -2.34 -4.29
CA TRP A 102 -5.95 -1.00 -4.02
C TRP A 102 -6.42 -0.30 -5.29
N VAL A 103 -7.69 0.12 -5.29
CA VAL A 103 -8.18 1.09 -6.26
C VAL A 103 -7.76 2.50 -5.80
N VAL A 104 -6.54 2.91 -6.15
CA VAL A 104 -5.94 4.15 -5.63
C VAL A 104 -6.61 5.38 -6.25
N LYS A 105 -7.41 6.09 -5.45
CA LYS A 105 -8.00 7.38 -5.81
C LYS A 105 -7.01 8.53 -5.56
N LYS A 106 -7.21 9.68 -6.21
CA LYS A 106 -6.35 10.87 -6.07
C LYS A 106 -6.10 11.28 -4.62
N ALA A 107 -7.12 11.21 -3.76
CA ALA A 107 -6.99 11.52 -2.34
C ALA A 107 -6.07 10.54 -1.59
N GLU A 108 -6.05 9.27 -1.99
CA GLU A 108 -5.16 8.26 -1.40
C GLU A 108 -3.72 8.45 -1.89
N CYS A 109 -3.51 8.76 -3.18
CA CYS A 109 -2.19 9.16 -3.68
C CYS A 109 -1.62 10.33 -2.88
N GLN A 110 -2.44 11.35 -2.61
CA GLN A 110 -2.00 12.53 -1.83
C GLN A 110 -1.61 12.16 -0.39
N ARG A 111 -2.27 11.19 0.24
CA ARG A 111 -1.91 10.72 1.59
C ARG A 111 -0.58 9.98 1.58
N THR A 112 -0.37 9.12 0.59
CA THR A 112 0.90 8.41 0.42
C THR A 112 2.03 9.39 0.11
N ASP A 113 1.82 10.36 -0.79
CA ASP A 113 2.77 11.44 -1.08
C ASP A 113 3.11 12.27 0.16
N ALA A 114 2.12 12.58 1.00
CA ALA A 114 2.34 13.29 2.26
C ALA A 114 3.17 12.47 3.25
N PHE A 115 2.94 11.15 3.32
CA PHE A 115 3.75 10.24 4.13
C PHE A 115 5.18 10.13 3.61
N GLU A 116 5.39 10.17 2.29
CA GLU A 116 6.71 10.21 1.64
C GLU A 116 7.51 11.42 2.07
N GLN A 117 6.87 12.57 1.90
CA GLN A 117 7.43 13.85 2.26
C GLN A 117 7.72 13.95 3.75
N TRP A 118 6.91 13.32 4.60
CA TRP A 118 7.16 13.24 6.03
C TRP A 118 8.39 12.38 6.35
N CYS A 119 8.55 11.22 5.71
CA CYS A 119 9.71 10.34 5.88
C CYS A 119 11.01 11.04 5.47
N TRP A 120 11.04 11.67 4.31
CA TRP A 120 12.22 12.37 3.78
C TRP A 120 12.63 13.57 4.62
N ARG A 121 11.66 14.37 5.09
CA ARG A 121 11.95 15.47 6.02
C ARG A 121 12.60 14.97 7.30
N ARG A 122 12.14 13.84 7.84
CA ARG A 122 12.68 13.28 9.08
C ARG A 122 14.11 12.73 8.90
N LEU A 123 14.34 12.02 7.81
CA LEU A 123 15.65 11.50 7.42
C LEU A 123 16.67 12.63 7.13
N LEU A 124 16.23 13.72 6.51
CA LEU A 124 17.06 14.91 6.26
C LEU A 124 17.12 15.88 7.46
N ARG A 125 16.38 15.61 8.53
CA ARG A 125 16.26 16.46 9.74
C ARG A 125 15.80 17.88 9.42
N VAL A 126 14.92 18.02 8.43
CA VAL A 126 14.32 19.31 8.07
C VAL A 126 13.19 19.59 9.06
N PRO A 127 13.28 20.67 9.87
CA PRO A 127 12.22 21.03 10.79
C PRO A 127 10.99 21.51 10.01
N TRP A 128 9.81 21.37 10.61
CA TRP A 128 8.55 21.79 9.98
C TRP A 128 8.49 23.29 9.71
N THR A 129 9.23 24.10 10.47
CA THR A 129 9.34 25.56 10.29
C THR A 129 10.19 25.97 9.10
N ALA A 130 11.04 25.05 8.58
CA ALA A 130 11.84 25.34 7.41
C ALA A 130 10.92 25.41 6.17
N ARG A 131 10.88 26.58 5.52
CA ARG A 131 10.18 26.81 4.25
C ARG A 131 10.92 26.16 3.07
N ARG A 132 11.04 24.82 3.11
CA ARG A 132 11.65 23.99 2.05
C ARG A 132 10.56 23.40 1.17
N SER A 133 10.71 23.58 -0.14
CA SER A 133 9.80 22.96 -1.12
C SER A 133 9.95 21.43 -1.13
N ASN A 134 8.86 20.74 -1.43
CA ASN A 134 8.88 19.28 -1.62
C ASN A 134 9.85 18.87 -2.73
N GLN A 135 9.92 19.64 -3.83
CA GLN A 135 10.84 19.38 -4.93
C GLN A 135 12.31 19.44 -4.49
N SER A 136 12.69 20.44 -3.67
CA SER A 136 14.07 20.54 -3.17
C SER A 136 14.44 19.36 -2.26
N ILE A 137 13.48 18.81 -1.52
CA ILE A 137 13.68 17.61 -0.70
C ILE A 137 13.87 16.40 -1.61
N LEU A 138 13.00 16.21 -2.61
CA LEU A 138 13.09 15.11 -3.54
C LEU A 138 14.39 15.13 -4.35
N ASN A 139 14.86 16.29 -4.81
CA ASN A 139 16.13 16.39 -5.54
C ASN A 139 17.36 15.96 -4.72
N LYS A 140 17.27 15.93 -3.39
CA LYS A 140 18.33 15.41 -2.51
C LYS A 140 18.25 13.90 -2.30
N ILE A 141 17.10 13.31 -2.60
CA ILE A 141 16.85 11.88 -2.53
C ILE A 141 17.06 11.33 -3.94
N ASN A 142 17.73 10.18 -4.08
CA ASN A 142 17.94 9.59 -5.40
C ASN A 142 16.56 9.17 -6.00
N PRO A 143 16.29 9.46 -7.29
CA PRO A 143 15.07 9.05 -7.99
C PRO A 143 14.66 7.57 -7.83
N GLU A 144 15.63 6.66 -7.71
CA GLU A 144 15.41 5.22 -7.49
C GLU A 144 14.69 4.86 -6.18
N TYR A 145 14.45 5.86 -5.33
CA TYR A 145 13.78 5.74 -4.04
C TYR A 145 12.39 6.38 -4.04
N HIS A 146 11.88 6.84 -5.19
CA HIS A 146 10.49 7.29 -5.34
C HIS A 146 9.50 6.14 -5.19
N TRP A 147 8.36 6.45 -4.56
CA TRP A 147 7.37 5.45 -4.20
C TRP A 147 6.39 5.12 -5.34
N LYS A 148 6.35 5.96 -6.38
CA LYS A 148 5.34 5.92 -7.45
C LYS A 148 5.57 4.83 -8.49
N ASP A 149 6.80 4.34 -8.63
CA ASP A 149 7.14 3.39 -9.70
C ASP A 149 6.58 1.97 -9.47
N ARG A 150 5.93 1.70 -8.32
CA ARG A 150 5.35 0.38 -8.00
C ARG A 150 3.83 0.30 -7.92
N CYS A 151 3.11 1.42 -8.00
CA CYS A 151 1.64 1.43 -7.97
C CYS A 151 0.98 1.72 -9.32
N GLN A 152 1.75 1.85 -10.40
CA GLN A 152 1.24 2.19 -11.75
C GLN A 152 1.56 1.14 -12.82
N SER A 153 2.16 0.01 -12.42
CA SER A 153 2.44 -1.14 -13.27
C SER A 153 1.33 -2.18 -13.17
#